data_AF-X1VUY6-F1
#
_entry.id   AF-X1VUY6-F1
#
_cell.length_a   1.000
_cell.length_b   1.000
_cell.length_c   1.000
_cell.angle_alpha   90.00
_cell.angle_beta   90.00
_cell.angle_gamma   90.00
#
_symmetry.space_group_name_H-M   'P 1'
#
loop_
_entity.id
_entity.type
_entity.pdbx_description
1 polymer ?
#
loop_
_entity_poly.entity_id
_entity_poly.type
_entity_poly.pdbx_seq_one_letter_code
_entity_poly.pdbx_strand_id
1 'polypeptide(L)' 'RWSTFAKLSYRESTAVGLIQYKPVPQERVVYIYCIFVPEKDQWQKGIATQLLSNLIADMKKPKLWFN' A
#
# COMPACT_ATOMS: atom_id res chain seq x y z
N ARG A 1 16.97 -3.81 -9.14
CA ARG A 1 17.01 -3.32 -7.75
C ARG A 1 15.60 -2.86 -7.38
N TRP A 2 14.94 -3.50 -6.41
CA TRP A 2 13.58 -3.13 -6.01
C TRP A 2 13.60 -1.79 -5.27
N SER A 3 12.86 -0.81 -5.78
CA SER A 3 12.70 0.51 -5.15
C SER A 3 11.54 0.49 -4.15
N THR A 4 11.33 1.62 -3.49
CA THR A 4 10.13 1.85 -2.68
C THR A 4 8.96 2.21 -3.58
N PHE A 5 7.82 1.59 -3.33
CA PHE A 5 6.55 1.84 -4.02
C PHE A 5 5.56 2.50 -3.07
N ALA A 6 4.56 3.18 -3.62
CA ALA A 6 3.45 3.71 -2.86
C ALA A 6 2.13 3.46 -3.60
N LYS A 7 1.06 3.20 -2.86
CA LYS A 7 -0.32 3.34 -3.34
C LYS A 7 -0.98 4.49 -2.63
N LEU A 8 -1.77 5.26 -3.37
CA LEU A 8 -2.57 6.35 -2.86
C LEU A 8 -4.04 5.93 -2.82
N SER A 9 -4.75 6.38 -1.81
CA SER A 9 -6.21 6.35 -1.74
C SER A 9 -6.72 7.73 -2.07
N TYR A 10 -7.70 7.79 -2.97
CA TYR A 10 -8.35 9.02 -3.39
C TYR A 10 -9.81 9.01 -2.96
N ARG A 11 -10.28 10.19 -2.54
CA ARG A 11 -11.71 10.52 -2.49
C ARG A 11 -11.91 11.64 -3.50
N GLU A 12 -12.67 11.35 -4.55
CA GLU A 12 -12.75 12.20 -5.75
C GLU A 12 -11.34 12.46 -6.31
N SER A 13 -10.92 13.72 -6.41
CA SER A 13 -9.59 14.13 -6.86
C SER A 13 -8.57 14.30 -5.73
N THR A 14 -8.97 14.15 -4.47
CA THR A 14 -8.12 14.41 -3.31
C THR A 14 -7.48 13.13 -2.78
N ALA A 15 -6.15 13.12 -2.67
CA ALA A 15 -5.43 12.04 -2.01
C ALA A 15 -5.66 12.11 -0.49
N VAL A 16 -6.26 11.07 0.09
CA VAL A 16 -6.65 11.03 1.52
C VAL A 16 -5.84 10.05 2.35
N GLY A 17 -4.98 9.25 1.71
CA GLY A 17 -4.07 8.36 2.42
C GLY A 17 -3.12 7.64 1.48
N LEU A 18 -2.11 7.00 2.05
CA LEU A 18 -1.11 6.24 1.31
C LEU A 18 -0.62 5.01 2.08
N ILE A 19 -0.11 4.03 1.32
CA ILE A 19 0.70 2.93 1.85
C ILE A 19 2.01 2.86 1.06
N GLN A 20 3.14 2.99 1.77
CA GLN A 20 4.48 2.85 1.23
C GLN A 20 5.04 1.47 1.59
N TYR A 21 5.63 0.80 0.60
CA TYR A 21 6.16 -0.55 0.78
C TYR A 21 7.34 -0.85 -0.14
N LYS A 22 8.12 -1.86 0.21
CA LYS A 22 9.19 -2.42 -0.62
C LYS A 22 9.06 -3.95 -0.68
N PRO A 23 8.96 -4.54 -1.88
CA PRO A 23 9.05 -5.98 -2.02
C PRO A 23 10.49 -6.46 -1.88
N VAL A 24 10.66 -7.60 -1.23
CA VAL A 24 11.93 -8.32 -1.12
C VAL A 24 11.70 -9.76 -1.60
N PRO A 25 11.78 -10.01 -2.91
CA PRO A 25 11.45 -11.32 -3.49
C PRO A 25 12.26 -12.47 -2.94
N GLN A 26 13.55 -12.24 -2.61
CA GLN A 26 14.44 -13.26 -2.04
C GLN A 26 13.89 -13.83 -0.72
N GLU A 27 13.22 -13.00 0.07
CA GLU A 27 12.63 -13.36 1.35
C GLU A 27 11.14 -13.70 1.24
N ARG A 28 10.53 -13.52 0.06
CA ARG A 28 9.09 -13.66 -0.20
C ARG A 28 8.22 -12.79 0.73
N VAL A 29 8.74 -11.61 1.07
CA VAL A 29 8.04 -10.64 1.93
C VAL A 29 7.86 -9.30 1.23
N VAL A 30 6.93 -8.51 1.76
CA VAL A 30 6.77 -7.10 1.44
C VAL A 30 6.85 -6.32 2.74
N TYR A 31 7.86 -5.46 2.85
CA TYR A 31 8.00 -4.56 3.98
C TYR A 31 7.11 -3.34 3.78
N ILE A 32 6.19 -3.11 4.70
CA ILE A 32 5.39 -1.89 4.75
C ILE A 32 6.17 -0.89 5.59
N TYR A 33 6.55 0.24 4.98
CA TYR A 33 7.24 1.31 5.69
C TYR A 33 6.26 2.23 6.41
N CYS A 34 5.12 2.51 5.79
CA CYS A 34 4.16 3.45 6.32
C CYS A 34 2.76 3.18 5.77
N ILE A 35 1.75 3.28 6.63
CA ILE A 35 0.37 3.53 6.23
C ILE A 35 0.00 4.86 6.86
N PHE A 36 -0.34 5.84 6.04
CA PHE A 36 -0.54 7.20 6.49
C PHE A 36 -1.86 7.77 5.99
N VAL A 37 -2.65 8.30 6.91
CA VAL A 37 -3.90 9.02 6.65
C VAL A 37 -3.75 10.37 7.36
N PRO A 38 -3.32 11.44 6.66
CA PRO A 38 -2.88 12.68 7.31
C PRO A 38 -4.01 13.40 8.03
N GLU A 39 -5.16 13.50 7.39
CA GLU A 39 -6.26 14.35 7.86
C GLU A 39 -7.13 13.61 8.87
N LYS A 40 -7.28 14.19 10.07
CA LYS A 40 -8.06 13.60 11.17
C LYS A 40 -9.52 13.38 10.82
N ASP A 41 -10.09 14.26 10.00
CA ASP A 41 -11.46 14.14 9.53
C ASP A 41 -11.65 12.92 8.62
N GLN A 42 -10.58 12.37 8.04
CA GLN A 42 -10.59 11.13 7.24
C GLN A 42 -10.36 9.86 8.06
N TRP A 43 -10.07 9.98 9.36
CA TRP A 43 -9.85 8.83 10.23
C TRP A 43 -11.13 8.04 10.46
N GLN A 44 -10.97 6.77 10.87
CA GLN A 44 -12.08 5.83 11.14
C GLN A 44 -13.03 5.56 9.95
N LYS A 45 -12.69 6.00 8.74
CA LYS A 45 -13.45 5.75 7.51
C LYS A 45 -12.95 4.53 6.69
N GLY A 46 -12.12 3.68 7.30
CA GLY A 46 -11.62 2.46 6.65
C GLY A 46 -10.53 2.63 5.59
N ILE A 47 -9.99 3.85 5.40
CA ILE A 47 -8.96 4.16 4.37
C ILE A 47 -7.72 3.28 4.53
N ALA A 48 -7.18 3.20 5.75
CA ALA A 48 -6.01 2.38 6.07
C ALA A 48 -6.27 0.88 5.78
N THR A 49 -7.44 0.38 6.20
CA THR A 49 -7.88 -1.00 5.95
C THR A 49 -7.97 -1.30 4.46
N GLN A 50 -8.54 -0.38 3.67
CA GLN A 50 -8.68 -0.54 2.23
C GLN A 50 -7.30 -0.56 1.54
N LEU A 51 -6.40 0.35 1.93
CA LEU A 51 -5.02 0.39 1.41
C LEU A 51 -4.28 -0.92 1.67
N LEU A 52 -4.34 -1.43 2.91
CA LEU A 52 -3.71 -2.69 3.29
C LEU A 52 -4.34 -3.89 2.55
N SER A 53 -5.66 -3.98 2.51
CA SER A 53 -6.37 -5.08 1.85
C SER A 53 -6.07 -5.12 0.36
N ASN A 54 -6.02 -3.96 -0.30
CA ASN A 54 -5.64 -3.86 -1.71
C ASN A 54 -4.18 -4.22 -1.96
N LEU A 55 -3.26 -3.92 -1.03
CA LEU A 55 -1.88 -4.38 -1.13
C LEU A 55 -1.81 -5.91 -1.02
N ILE A 56 -2.47 -6.50 -0.02
CA ILE A 56 -2.52 -7.96 0.19
C ILE A 56 -3.11 -8.67 -1.03
N ALA A 57 -4.25 -8.19 -1.54
CA ALA A 57 -4.91 -8.76 -2.72
C ALA A 57 -4.00 -8.73 -3.95
N ASP A 58 -3.23 -7.66 -4.12
CA ASP A 58 -2.26 -7.59 -5.21
C ASP A 58 -1.12 -8.56 -5.01
N MET A 59 -0.55 -8.67 -3.81
CA MET A 59 0.58 -9.57 -3.55
C MET A 59 0.21 -11.06 -3.63
N LYS A 60 -1.08 -11.40 -3.53
CA LYS A 60 -1.58 -12.76 -3.81
C LYS A 60 -1.50 -13.14 -5.30
N LYS A 61 -1.47 -12.15 -6.20
CA LYS A 61 -1.35 -12.41 -7.65
C LYS A 61 0.13 -12.59 -8.01
N PRO A 62 0.46 -13.55 -8.90
CA PRO A 62 1.82 -13.68 -9.44
C PRO A 62 2.29 -12.33 -9.97
N LYS A 63 3.49 -11.90 -9.56
CA LYS A 63 4.12 -10.71 -10.11
C LYS A 63 5.28 -11.12 -10.98
N LEU A 64 5.45 -10.41 -12.10
CA LEU A 64 6.59 -10.56 -13.02
C LEU A 64 7.96 -10.37 -12.33
N TRP A 65 7.95 -9.79 -11.13
CA TRP A 65 9.09 -9.45 -10.31
C TRP A 65 9.43 -10.47 -9.22
N PHE A 66 8.67 -11.56 -9.12
CA PHE A 66 8.99 -12.74 -8.31
C PHE A 66 9.62 -13.89 -9.13
N ASN A 67 9.93 -13.65 -10.41
CA ASN A 67 10.63 -14.62 -11.26
C ASN A 67 12.09 -14.81 -10.82
#